data_AF-A0A5K0YR46-F1
#
_entry.id   AF-A0A5K0YR46-F1
#
_cell.length_a   1.000
_cell.length_b   1.000
_cell.length_c   1.000
_cell.angle_alpha   90.00
_cell.angle_beta   90.00
_cell.angle_gamma   90.00
#
_symmetry.space_group_name_H-M   'P 1'
#
loop_
_entity.id
_entity.type
_entity.pdbx_description
1 polymer ?
#
loop_
_entity_poly.entity_id
_entity_poly.type
_entity_poly.pdbx_seq_one_letter_code
_entity_poly.pdbx_strand_id
1 'polypeptide(L)'
;LNIIRICKQLEYFEQYQRRLTALIGPYQARRLVNQALVLITLGGNDFVNNYYLVPYSARSRQFALPDYVRYLIFEYRKVLV
;
A
#
# COMPACT_ATOMS: atom_id res chain seq x y z
N LEU A 1 -5.28 -12.99 11.54
CA LEU A 1 -5.63 -11.56 11.33
C LEU A 1 -5.99 -11.37 9.85
N ASN A 2 -7.18 -10.82 9.56
CA ASN A 2 -7.59 -10.50 8.20
C ASN A 2 -6.93 -9.17 7.76
N ILE A 3 -5.77 -9.27 7.11
CA ILE A 3 -5.06 -8.10 6.55
C ILE A 3 -5.43 -7.95 5.08
N ILE A 4 -5.99 -6.80 4.70
CA ILE A 4 -6.28 -6.48 3.29
C ILE A 4 -4.95 -6.06 2.64
N ARG A 5 -4.45 -6.89 1.72
CA ARG A 5 -3.20 -6.61 0.98
C ARG A 5 -3.37 -5.37 0.09
N ILE A 6 -2.27 -4.66 -0.17
CA ILE A 6 -2.28 -3.40 -0.90
C ILE A 6 -2.92 -3.47 -2.29
N CYS A 7 -2.69 -4.55 -3.05
CA CYS A 7 -3.35 -4.74 -4.35
C CYS A 7 -4.89 -4.73 -4.21
N LYS A 8 -5.41 -5.34 -3.14
CA LYS A 8 -6.85 -5.37 -2.87
C LYS A 8 -7.39 -4.00 -2.43
N GLN A 9 -6.59 -3.22 -1.72
CA GLN A 9 -6.95 -1.84 -1.36
C GLN A 9 -7.05 -0.95 -2.61
N LEU A 10 -6.14 -1.12 -3.58
CA LEU A 10 -6.20 -0.43 -4.88
C LEU A 10 -7.45 -0.83 -5.68
N GLU A 11 -7.78 -2.13 -5.75
CA GLU A 11 -9.02 -2.61 -6.37
C GLU A 11 -10.27 -1.99 -5.72
N TYR A 12 -10.28 -1.83 -4.40
CA TYR A 12 -11.38 -1.17 -3.70
C TYR A 12 -11.43 0.33 -4.01
N PHE A 13 -10.29 0.99 -4.19
CA PHE A 13 -10.27 2.37 -4.62
C PHE A 13 -10.82 2.54 -6.05
N GLU A 14 -10.51 1.63 -6.98
CA GLU A 14 -11.14 1.61 -8.30
C GLU A 14 -12.64 1.33 -8.24
N GLN A 15 -13.06 0.41 -7.36
CA GLN A 15 -14.48 0.14 -7.16
C GLN A 15 -15.22 1.37 -6.61
N TYR A 16 -14.59 2.12 -5.70
CA TYR A 16 -15.10 3.39 -5.21
C TYR A 16 -15.28 4.39 -6.36
N GLN A 17 -14.27 4.57 -7.23
CA GLN A 17 -14.37 5.47 -8.38
C GLN A 17 -15.50 5.08 -9.35
N ARG A 18 -15.71 3.78 -9.57
CA ARG A 18 -16.83 3.26 -10.39
C ARG A 18 -18.19 3.59 -9.77
N ARG A 19 -18.35 3.38 -8.46
CA ARG A 19 -19.59 3.71 -7.74
C ARG A 19 -19.84 5.21 -7.74
N LEU A 20 -18.82 6.03 -7.51
CA LEU A 20 -18.91 7.48 -7.56
C LEU A 20 -19.33 7.96 -8.97
N THR A 21 -18.72 7.40 -10.01
CA THR A 21 -19.07 7.70 -11.41
C THR A 21 -20.53 7.43 -11.72
N ALA A 22 -21.09 6.33 -11.20
CA ALA A 22 -22.51 6.01 -11.39
C ALA A 22 -23.45 7.02 -10.68
N LEU A 23 -22.98 7.70 -9.63
CA LEU A 23 -23.78 8.64 -8.85
C LEU A 23 -23.74 10.07 -9.39
N ILE A 24 -22.57 10.55 -9.82
CA ILE A 24 -22.36 11.97 -10.18
C ILE A 24 -21.88 12.18 -11.62
N GLY A 25 -21.80 11.09 -12.40
CA GLY A 25 -21.30 11.11 -13.76
C GLY A 25 -19.76 11.18 -13.85
N PRO A 26 -19.19 10.81 -15.00
CA PRO A 26 -17.74 10.60 -15.16
C PRO A 26 -16.91 11.87 -15.00
N TYR A 27 -17.41 13.02 -15.48
CA TYR A 27 -16.68 14.29 -15.39
C TYR A 27 -16.52 14.75 -13.94
N GLN A 28 -17.62 14.75 -13.17
CA GLN A 28 -17.60 15.20 -11.78
C GLN A 28 -16.84 14.23 -10.88
N ALA A 29 -16.99 12.92 -11.09
CA ALA A 29 -16.25 11.90 -10.35
C ALA A 29 -14.74 12.05 -10.55
N ARG A 30 -14.29 12.21 -11.80
CA ARG A 30 -12.87 12.43 -12.11
C ARG A 30 -12.34 13.72 -11.48
N ARG A 31 -13.10 14.81 -11.55
CA ARG A 31 -12.71 16.08 -10.93
C ARG A 31 -12.57 15.95 -9.41
N LEU A 32 -13.53 15.31 -8.74
CA LEU A 32 -13.52 15.13 -7.29
C LEU A 32 -12.31 14.32 -6.85
N VAL A 33 -12.05 13.18 -7.50
CA VAL A 33 -10.92 12.30 -7.16
C VAL A 33 -9.59 13.00 -7.40
N ASN A 34 -9.44 13.73 -8.52
CA ASN A 34 -8.21 14.45 -8.84
C ASN A 34 -7.95 15.65 -7.91
N GLN A 35 -8.98 16.22 -7.30
CA GLN A 35 -8.85 17.32 -6.34
C GLN A 35 -8.72 16.83 -4.89
N ALA A 36 -8.87 15.52 -4.65
CA ALA A 36 -8.71 14.94 -3.34
C ALA A 36 -7.24 14.73 -2.98
N LEU A 37 -6.93 14.85 -1.69
CA LEU A 37 -5.67 14.35 -1.15
C LEU A 37 -5.79 12.82 -0.93
N VAL A 38 -4.98 12.04 -1.63
CA VAL A 38 -4.87 10.59 -1.44
C VAL A 38 -3.56 10.27 -0.73
N LEU A 39 -3.65 9.64 0.43
CA LEU A 39 -2.49 9.23 1.23
C LEU A 39 -2.35 7.70 1.21
N ILE A 40 -1.18 7.22 0.78
CA ILE A 40 -0.79 5.81 0.85
C ILE A 40 0.39 5.68 1.82
N THR A 41 0.27 4.80 2.80
CA THR A 41 1.36 4.50 3.76
C THR A 41 1.71 3.03 3.70
N LEU A 42 3.02 2.74 3.62
CA LEU A 42 3.57 1.39 3.50
C LEU A 42 4.76 1.26 4.47
N GLY A 43 4.99 0.04 4.98
CA GLY A 43 6.21 -0.30 5.71
C GLY A 43 6.12 -0.45 7.22
N GLY A 44 5.11 0.11 7.89
CA GLY A 44 4.97 -0.05 9.34
C GLY A 44 5.00 -1.52 9.78
N ASN A 45 4.21 -2.37 9.13
CA ASN A 45 4.15 -3.80 9.43
C ASN A 45 5.42 -4.57 9.00
N ASP A 46 6.13 -4.10 7.98
CA ASP A 46 7.36 -4.74 7.51
C ASP A 46 8.48 -4.61 8.54
N PHE A 47 8.62 -3.43 9.15
CA PHE A 47 9.58 -3.24 10.24
C PHE A 47 9.09 -3.86 11.55
N VAL A 48 7.88 -3.52 12.00
CA VAL A 48 7.41 -3.97 13.31
C VAL A 48 7.24 -5.47 13.33
N ASN A 49 6.39 -6.03 12.47
CA ASN A 49 6.00 -7.45 12.58
C ASN A 49 7.02 -8.39 11.95
N ASN A 50 7.61 -8.01 10.82
CA ASN A 50 8.45 -8.93 10.06
C ASN A 50 9.94 -8.83 10.42
N TYR A 51 10.42 -7.66 10.87
CA TYR A 51 11.84 -7.44 11.15
C TYR A 51 12.18 -7.38 12.65
N TYR A 52 11.46 -6.59 13.46
CA TYR A 52 11.84 -6.30 14.84
C TYR A 52 11.02 -7.00 15.94
N LEU A 53 9.84 -7.56 15.65
CA LEU A 53 8.93 -8.10 16.66
C LEU A 53 9.57 -9.15 17.58
N VAL A 54 10.44 -9.99 17.01
CA VAL A 54 11.15 -11.04 17.74
C VAL A 54 12.63 -11.04 17.40
N PRO A 55 13.52 -11.34 18.37
CA PRO A 55 14.93 -11.58 18.09
C PRO A 55 15.09 -12.63 16.99
N TYR A 56 16.00 -12.40 16.04
CA TYR A 56 16.26 -13.31 14.93
C TYR A 56 15.02 -13.69 14.10
N SER A 57 14.10 -12.73 13.91
CA SER A 57 13.00 -12.82 12.95
C SER A 57 13.49 -13.36 11.59
N ALA A 58 12.60 -14.01 10.84
CA ALA A 58 12.95 -14.55 9.53
C ALA A 58 13.58 -13.49 8.61
N ARG A 59 13.08 -12.24 8.64
CA ARG A 59 13.66 -11.15 7.82
C ARG A 59 15.00 -10.65 8.34
N SER A 60 15.20 -10.52 9.65
CA SER A 60 16.50 -10.10 10.20
C SER A 60 17.61 -11.13 10.01
N ARG A 61 17.27 -12.42 9.88
CA ARG A 61 18.22 -13.47 9.49
C ARG A 61 18.51 -13.51 7.98
N GLN A 62 17.54 -13.10 7.17
CA GLN A 62 17.68 -13.10 5.71
C GLN A 62 18.45 -11.88 5.19
N PHE A 63 18.26 -10.72 5.82
CA PHE A 63 18.81 -9.45 5.37
C PHE A 63 19.38 -8.67 6.54
N ALA A 64 20.55 -8.04 6.33
CA ALA A 64 20.94 -6.91 7.14
C ALA A 64 19.98 -5.73 6.88
N LEU A 65 19.82 -4.84 7.87
CA LEU A 65 18.83 -3.77 7.80
C LEU A 65 18.96 -2.89 6.54
N PRO A 66 20.16 -2.46 6.11
CA PRO A 66 20.30 -1.68 4.87
C PRO A 66 19.79 -2.42 3.63
N ASP A 67 19.98 -3.73 3.56
CA ASP A 67 19.54 -4.55 2.43
C ASP A 67 18.04 -4.81 2.48
N TYR A 68 17.46 -4.98 3.67
CA TYR A 68 16.02 -5.07 3.83
C TYR A 68 15.31 -3.80 3.39
N VAL A 69 15.85 -2.62 3.72
CA VAL A 69 15.32 -1.33 3.26
C VAL A 69 15.33 -1.24 1.73
N ARG A 70 16.45 -1.61 1.07
CA ARG A 70 16.54 -1.64 -0.39
C ARG A 70 15.53 -2.60 -1.01
N TYR A 71 15.38 -3.79 -0.42
CA TYR A 71 14.39 -4.78 -0.84
C TYR A 71 12.96 -4.24 -0.73
N LEU A 72 12.60 -3.61 0.39
CA LEU A 72 11.27 -3.04 0.58
C LEU A 72 10.98 -1.90 -0.41
N ILE A 73 11.94 -1.01 -0.65
CA ILE A 73 11.80 0.06 -1.66
C ILE A 73 11.54 -0.52 -3.05
N PHE A 74 12.26 -1.60 -3.42
CA PHE A 74 12.02 -2.29 -4.69
C PHE A 74 10.61 -2.88 -4.77
N GLU A 75 10.11 -3.51 -3.70
CA GLU A 75 8.75 -4.06 -3.66
C GLU A 75 7.68 -2.95 -3.69
N TYR A 76 7.87 -1.84 -2.97
CA TYR A 76 6.90 -0.73 -2.96
C TYR A 76 6.79 -0.03 -4.30
N ARG A 77 7.87 0.03 -5.09
CA ARG A 77 7.83 0.58 -6.45
C ARG A 77 6.86 -0.17 -7.36
N LYS A 78 6.62 -1.46 -7.15
CA LYS A 78 5.64 -2.24 -7.94
C LYS A 78 4.18 -1.84 -7.68
N VAL A 79 3.94 -1.06 -6.63
CA VAL A 79 2.62 -0.63 -6.19
C VAL A 79 2.38 0.85 -6.52
N LEU A 80 3.42 1.67 -6.45
CA LEU A 80 3.34 3.13 -6.54
C LEU A 80 3.70 3.70 -7.93
N VAL A 81 4.11 2.87 -8.88
CA VAL A 81 4.53 3.23 -10.25
C VAL A 81 3.73 2.41 -11.25
#